data_AF-A0A9R1QM84-F1
#
_entry.id   AF-A0A9R1QM84-F1
#
_cell.length_a   1.000
_cell.length_b   1.000
_cell.length_c   1.000
_cell.angle_alpha   90.00
_cell.angle_beta   90.00
_cell.angle_gamma   90.00
#
_symmetry.space_group_name_H-M   'P 1'
#
loop_
_entity.id
_entity.type
_entity.pdbx_description
1 polymer ?
#
loop_
_entity_poly.entity_id
_entity_poly.type
_entity_poly.pdbx_seq_one_letter_code
_entity_poly.pdbx_strand_id
1 'polypeptide(L)'
;MVVLASTPAVDHIPLLRSPDPGDYFSGMPVVDLSSPGAPRAIADACERFGFFKLVNHGVPADTMDRLESEAVRFFSLPIALQNGQWVSVPSDRDAFFVNVGDSLQVLTNGRFKSVKHRVVANSLKSRVSMIYFGGPAMTQRIAPLPQLLGAGEQSLYKDFTWGEYKKAAYNSRLGDNRLAQFHR
;
A
#
# COMPACT_ATOMS: atom_id res chain seq x y z
N MET A 1 -2.33 2.96 9.24
CA MET A 1 -1.86 3.94 10.23
C MET A 1 -2.90 5.04 10.36
N VAL A 2 -3.55 5.19 11.52
CA VAL A 2 -4.33 6.40 11.81
C VAL A 2 -3.33 7.48 12.21
N VAL A 3 -3.36 8.62 11.53
CA VAL A 3 -2.53 9.79 11.87
C VAL A 3 -3.45 10.85 12.45
N LEU A 4 -3.48 10.93 13.78
CA LEU A 4 -4.02 12.11 14.47
C LEU A 4 -2.96 13.21 14.38
N ALA A 5 -2.97 13.96 13.27
CA ALA A 5 -2.17 15.17 13.13
C ALA A 5 -2.83 16.30 13.93
N SER A 6 -2.02 17.10 14.62
CA SER A 6 -2.49 18.24 15.41
C SER A 6 -3.20 19.27 14.53
N THR A 7 -4.45 19.59 14.86
CA THR A 7 -5.25 20.65 14.22
C THR A 7 -4.61 22.02 14.44
N PRO A 8 -4.69 22.94 13.46
CA PRO A 8 -5.95 23.58 13.07
C PRO A 8 -6.51 23.12 11.72
N ALA A 9 -7.79 23.42 11.48
CA ALA A 9 -8.60 23.02 10.32
C ALA A 9 -8.73 21.49 10.12
N VAL A 10 -9.75 20.90 10.78
CA VAL A 10 -10.35 19.65 10.29
C VAL A 10 -11.27 20.01 9.14
N ASP A 11 -10.71 20.12 7.94
CA ASP A 11 -11.52 20.18 6.72
C ASP A 11 -12.41 18.92 6.63
N HIS A 12 -13.63 19.08 6.11
CA HIS A 12 -14.64 18.02 6.11
C HIS A 12 -14.14 16.71 5.46
N ILE A 13 -14.58 15.56 5.99
CA ILE A 13 -14.62 14.32 5.21
C ILE A 13 -15.87 14.45 4.28
N PRO A 14 -15.79 14.59 2.93
CA PRO A 14 -16.88 15.27 2.18
C PRO A 14 -17.92 14.40 1.38
N LEU A 15 -18.15 13.12 1.72
CA LEU A 15 -19.08 12.17 1.06
C LEU A 15 -18.86 11.87 -0.46
N LEU A 16 -18.40 10.66 -0.85
CA LEU A 16 -17.79 10.32 -2.18
C LEU A 16 -18.71 10.16 -3.42
N ARG A 17 -18.10 10.22 -4.64
CA ARG A 17 -18.57 9.42 -5.79
C ARG A 17 -18.34 7.93 -5.51
N SER A 18 -19.43 7.18 -5.50
CA SER A 18 -19.46 5.71 -5.47
C SER A 18 -18.78 5.11 -6.71
N PRO A 19 -18.09 3.97 -6.58
CA PRO A 19 -17.57 3.23 -7.73
C PRO A 19 -18.71 2.52 -8.46
N ASP A 20 -18.68 2.58 -9.78
CA ASP A 20 -19.64 1.91 -10.66
C ASP A 20 -19.19 0.49 -11.04
N PRO A 21 -20.07 -0.38 -11.56
CA PRO A 21 -19.69 -1.72 -12.03
C PRO A 21 -18.56 -1.72 -13.08
N GLY A 22 -18.42 -0.63 -13.85
CA GLY A 22 -17.34 -0.43 -14.82
C GLY A 22 -15.98 -0.05 -14.22
N ASP A 23 -15.92 0.38 -12.95
CA ASP A 23 -14.66 0.75 -12.28
C ASP A 23 -13.88 -0.48 -11.76
N TYR A 24 -14.45 -1.69 -11.82
CA TYR A 24 -13.84 -2.91 -11.29
C TYR A 24 -12.74 -3.45 -12.23
N PHE A 25 -11.50 -3.43 -11.76
CA PHE A 25 -10.35 -3.87 -12.54
C PHE A 25 -10.16 -5.39 -12.46
N SER A 26 -10.51 -6.08 -13.55
CA SER A 26 -10.35 -7.53 -13.71
C SER A 26 -8.91 -7.98 -14.04
N GLY A 27 -8.05 -7.08 -14.54
CA GLY A 27 -6.67 -7.38 -14.93
C GLY A 27 -5.67 -7.45 -13.76
N MET A 28 -6.15 -7.65 -12.53
CA MET A 28 -5.34 -7.72 -11.31
C MET A 28 -4.38 -8.92 -11.35
N PRO A 29 -3.05 -8.73 -11.21
CA PRO A 29 -2.13 -9.86 -11.11
C PRO A 29 -2.47 -10.74 -9.89
N VAL A 30 -2.53 -12.04 -10.13
CA VAL A 30 -2.68 -13.05 -9.08
C VAL A 30 -1.39 -13.87 -9.02
N VAL A 31 -0.73 -13.84 -7.86
CA VAL A 31 0.46 -14.64 -7.56
C VAL A 31 0.05 -15.82 -6.69
N ASP A 32 0.33 -17.03 -7.16
CA ASP A 32 0.30 -18.24 -6.34
C ASP A 32 1.66 -18.39 -5.64
N LEU A 33 1.70 -18.30 -4.30
CA LEU A 33 2.96 -18.37 -3.54
C LEU A 33 3.56 -19.79 -3.52
N SER A 34 2.76 -20.83 -3.77
CA SER A 34 3.24 -22.22 -3.83
C SER A 34 3.88 -22.57 -5.19
N SER A 35 3.69 -21.73 -6.20
CA SER A 35 4.26 -21.94 -7.54
C SER A 35 5.76 -21.64 -7.59
N PRO A 36 6.60 -22.49 -8.22
CA PRO A 36 8.00 -22.16 -8.52
C PRO A 36 8.17 -20.88 -9.36
N GLY A 37 7.13 -20.44 -10.07
CA GLY A 37 7.13 -19.19 -10.84
C GLY A 37 6.87 -17.92 -10.00
N ALA A 38 6.50 -18.05 -8.72
CA ALA A 38 6.09 -16.92 -7.88
C ALA A 38 7.09 -15.74 -7.84
N PRO A 39 8.42 -15.93 -7.72
CA PRO A 39 9.36 -14.81 -7.64
C PRO A 39 9.33 -13.91 -8.89
N ARG A 40 9.11 -14.50 -10.08
CA ARG A 40 8.97 -13.76 -11.33
C ARG A 40 7.62 -13.05 -11.42
N ALA A 41 6.54 -13.73 -11.09
CA ALA A 41 5.19 -13.14 -11.09
C ALA A 41 5.08 -11.94 -10.13
N ILE A 42 5.76 -12.00 -8.98
CA ILE A 42 5.88 -10.87 -8.03
C ILE A 42 6.62 -9.69 -8.69
N ALA A 43 7.78 -9.93 -9.31
CA ALA A 43 8.55 -8.87 -9.98
C ALA A 43 7.75 -8.20 -11.12
N ASP A 44 7.18 -9.01 -12.03
CA ASP A 44 6.38 -8.55 -13.17
C ASP A 44 5.17 -7.70 -12.70
N ALA A 45 4.57 -8.04 -11.54
CA ALA A 45 3.47 -7.27 -10.95
C ALA A 45 3.92 -5.98 -10.23
N CYS A 46 5.03 -6.04 -9.50
CA CYS A 46 5.62 -4.87 -8.82
C CYS A 46 6.08 -3.79 -9.81
N GLU A 47 6.56 -4.17 -10.99
CA GLU A 47 6.94 -3.25 -12.07
C GLU A 47 5.72 -2.60 -12.74
N ARG A 48 4.72 -3.42 -13.10
CA ARG A 48 3.57 -2.99 -13.91
C ARG A 48 2.49 -2.26 -13.13
N PHE A 49 2.28 -2.63 -11.86
CA PHE A 49 1.15 -2.15 -11.05
C PHE A 49 1.54 -1.66 -9.66
N GLY A 50 2.68 -2.13 -9.11
CA GLY A 50 3.03 -1.89 -7.71
C GLY A 50 2.10 -2.57 -6.70
N PHE A 51 1.20 -3.44 -7.18
CA PHE A 51 0.11 -4.02 -6.40
C PHE A 51 -0.33 -5.36 -7.02
N PHE A 52 -0.60 -6.38 -6.19
CA PHE A 52 -1.09 -7.68 -6.64
C PHE A 52 -1.89 -8.43 -5.57
N LYS A 53 -2.69 -9.41 -6.01
CA LYS A 53 -3.32 -10.43 -5.16
C LYS A 53 -2.35 -11.60 -4.95
N LEU A 54 -2.26 -12.11 -3.73
CA LEU A 54 -1.44 -13.25 -3.34
C LEU A 54 -2.33 -14.37 -2.79
N VAL A 55 -2.27 -15.56 -3.37
CA VAL A 55 -3.01 -16.77 -2.98
C VAL A 55 -2.08 -17.89 -2.56
N ASN A 56 -2.62 -18.96 -1.97
CA ASN A 56 -1.87 -20.14 -1.51
C ASN A 56 -0.72 -19.79 -0.54
N HIS A 57 -0.93 -18.76 0.28
CA HIS A 57 0.07 -18.16 1.18
C HIS A 57 0.32 -18.94 2.49
N GLY A 58 -0.26 -20.13 2.67
CA GLY A 58 -0.01 -21.01 3.82
C GLY A 58 -0.52 -20.53 5.18
N VAL A 59 -1.30 -19.44 5.24
CA VAL A 59 -1.96 -18.96 6.47
C VAL A 59 -3.32 -19.65 6.57
N PRO A 60 -3.66 -20.35 7.68
CA PRO A 60 -4.96 -21.04 7.81
C PRO A 60 -6.14 -20.07 7.84
N ALA A 61 -7.25 -20.45 7.18
CA ALA A 61 -8.49 -19.67 7.12
C ALA A 61 -9.00 -19.28 8.52
N ASP A 62 -9.05 -20.23 9.45
CA ASP A 62 -9.42 -20.05 10.87
C ASP A 62 -8.65 -18.90 11.56
N THR A 63 -7.41 -18.62 11.11
CA THR A 63 -6.60 -17.53 11.67
C THR A 63 -7.04 -16.17 11.11
N MET A 64 -7.49 -16.14 9.86
CA MET A 64 -8.01 -14.93 9.19
C MET A 64 -9.43 -14.60 9.70
N ASP A 65 -10.31 -15.60 9.82
CA ASP A 65 -11.67 -15.43 10.35
C ASP A 65 -11.68 -14.90 11.79
N ARG A 66 -10.86 -15.49 12.67
CA ARG A 66 -10.73 -15.04 14.07
C ARG A 66 -10.22 -13.60 14.15
N LEU A 67 -9.32 -13.21 13.25
CA LEU A 67 -8.77 -11.86 13.19
C LEU A 67 -9.80 -10.85 12.66
N GLU A 68 -10.63 -11.23 11.67
CA GLU A 68 -11.75 -10.40 11.23
C GLU A 68 -12.77 -10.18 12.37
N SER A 69 -13.18 -11.25 13.06
CA SER A 69 -14.20 -11.21 14.11
C SER A 69 -13.92 -10.17 15.21
N GLU A 70 -12.71 -10.19 15.80
CA GLU A 70 -12.36 -9.23 16.87
C GLU A 70 -12.27 -7.78 16.37
N ALA A 71 -11.96 -7.55 15.09
CA ALA A 71 -11.91 -6.21 14.53
C ALA A 71 -13.29 -5.69 14.08
N VAL A 72 -14.19 -6.55 13.60
CA VAL A 72 -15.60 -6.18 13.32
C VAL A 72 -16.26 -5.63 14.58
N ARG A 73 -16.01 -6.26 15.72
CA ARG A 73 -16.46 -5.84 17.05
C ARG A 73 -15.93 -4.46 17.50
N PHE A 74 -14.77 -4.02 16.97
CA PHE A 74 -14.12 -2.78 17.39
C PHE A 74 -14.50 -1.56 16.54
N PHE A 75 -14.77 -1.72 15.24
CA PHE A 75 -14.87 -0.60 14.28
C PHE A 75 -16.29 -0.14 13.93
N SER A 76 -17.29 -0.35 14.78
CA SER A 76 -18.72 -0.10 14.48
C SER A 76 -19.18 1.39 14.51
N LEU A 77 -18.34 2.35 14.10
CA LEU A 77 -18.61 3.81 14.20
C LEU A 77 -18.36 4.57 12.85
N PRO A 78 -19.05 5.70 12.54
CA PRO A 78 -19.25 6.18 11.15
C PRO A 78 -18.40 7.41 10.64
N ILE A 79 -18.67 7.83 9.37
CA ILE A 79 -18.35 9.10 8.61
C ILE A 79 -17.39 8.94 7.37
N ALA A 80 -17.50 9.79 6.31
CA ALA A 80 -17.04 9.56 4.90
C ALA A 80 -16.92 10.86 4.01
N LEU A 81 -16.21 11.07 2.87
CA LEU A 81 -15.21 10.31 2.05
C LEU A 81 -14.54 11.05 0.81
N GLN A 82 -15.18 12.04 0.14
CA GLN A 82 -14.84 12.65 -1.20
C GLN A 82 -13.42 13.27 -1.40
N ASN A 83 -12.85 13.56 -2.60
CA ASN A 83 -12.94 13.10 -4.02
C ASN A 83 -11.53 13.25 -4.65
N GLY A 84 -11.08 12.59 -5.73
CA GLY A 84 -11.64 11.66 -6.73
C GLY A 84 -10.49 11.28 -7.68
N GLN A 85 -10.65 10.65 -8.86
CA GLN A 85 -11.50 9.51 -9.21
C GLN A 85 -10.58 8.30 -9.47
N TRP A 86 -11.01 7.08 -9.17
CA TRP A 86 -10.15 5.91 -8.92
C TRP A 86 -10.82 4.62 -9.41
N VAL A 87 -10.05 3.55 -9.63
CA VAL A 87 -10.57 2.19 -9.93
C VAL A 87 -10.80 1.36 -8.66
N SER A 88 -11.63 0.32 -8.77
CA SER A 88 -11.98 -0.63 -7.71
C SER A 88 -11.32 -2.00 -7.89
N VAL A 89 -10.87 -2.58 -6.78
CA VAL A 89 -10.36 -3.95 -6.71
C VAL A 89 -11.40 -4.83 -6.02
N PRO A 90 -11.79 -5.99 -6.58
CA PRO A 90 -12.67 -6.93 -5.89
C PRO A 90 -12.07 -7.39 -4.56
N SER A 91 -12.87 -7.40 -3.50
CA SER A 91 -12.45 -7.96 -2.21
C SER A 91 -12.39 -9.49 -2.27
N ASP A 92 -11.30 -10.05 -1.76
CA ASP A 92 -11.18 -11.47 -1.44
C ASP A 92 -10.81 -11.58 0.06
N ARG A 93 -11.25 -12.67 0.71
CA ARG A 93 -10.98 -13.00 2.11
C ARG A 93 -9.88 -14.06 2.25
N ASP A 94 -9.77 -14.94 1.27
CA ASP A 94 -8.87 -16.10 1.26
C ASP A 94 -7.53 -15.77 0.57
N ALA A 95 -7.19 -14.48 0.50
CA ALA A 95 -6.05 -13.96 -0.22
C ALA A 95 -5.57 -12.63 0.37
N PHE A 96 -4.27 -12.36 0.28
CA PHE A 96 -3.70 -11.07 0.63
C PHE A 96 -3.60 -10.14 -0.58
N PHE A 97 -3.63 -8.84 -0.33
CA PHE A 97 -3.26 -7.82 -1.32
C PHE A 97 -1.95 -7.16 -0.87
N VAL A 98 -0.97 -7.11 -1.76
CA VAL A 98 0.40 -6.68 -1.45
C VAL A 98 0.71 -5.38 -2.18
N ASN A 99 1.23 -4.39 -1.45
CA ASN A 99 1.60 -3.09 -1.98
C ASN A 99 3.12 -2.92 -2.02
N VAL A 100 3.65 -2.41 -3.13
CA VAL A 100 4.96 -1.75 -3.13
C VAL A 100 4.83 -0.43 -2.37
N GLY A 101 5.73 -0.20 -1.41
CA GLY A 101 5.86 1.06 -0.67
C GLY A 101 7.12 1.83 -1.07
N ASP A 102 7.17 3.11 -0.68
CA ASP A 102 8.18 4.06 -1.15
C ASP A 102 9.64 3.62 -0.88
N SER A 103 9.92 2.95 0.24
CA SER A 103 11.26 2.42 0.53
C SER A 103 11.68 1.29 -0.41
N LEU A 104 10.75 0.43 -0.85
CA LEU A 104 11.02 -0.62 -1.84
C LEU A 104 11.21 -0.02 -3.24
N GLN A 105 10.51 1.08 -3.55
CA GLN A 105 10.78 1.85 -4.75
C GLN A 105 12.21 2.42 -4.77
N VAL A 106 12.71 2.98 -3.65
CA VAL A 106 14.10 3.46 -3.58
C VAL A 106 15.11 2.32 -3.66
N LEU A 107 14.89 1.22 -2.93
CA LEU A 107 15.76 0.02 -2.97
C LEU A 107 15.90 -0.58 -4.38
N THR A 108 14.93 -0.34 -5.26
CA THR A 108 14.90 -0.82 -6.65
C THR A 108 15.13 0.29 -7.69
N ASN A 109 15.69 1.44 -7.28
CA ASN A 109 15.92 2.63 -8.11
C ASN A 109 14.72 3.09 -8.98
N GLY A 110 13.49 2.92 -8.49
CA GLY A 110 12.27 3.30 -9.21
C GLY A 110 11.67 2.21 -10.10
N ARG A 111 12.30 1.02 -10.21
CA ARG A 111 11.81 -0.13 -11.00
C ARG A 111 10.47 -0.65 -10.48
N PHE A 112 10.33 -0.86 -9.17
CA PHE A 112 9.04 -1.17 -8.55
C PHE A 112 8.41 0.14 -8.06
N LYS A 113 7.20 0.49 -8.51
CA LYS A 113 6.59 1.79 -8.19
C LYS A 113 5.59 1.70 -7.04
N SER A 114 5.69 2.65 -6.11
CA SER A 114 4.82 2.76 -4.93
C SER A 114 3.38 3.02 -5.33
N VAL A 115 2.44 2.19 -4.85
CA VAL A 115 1.04 2.24 -5.30
C VAL A 115 0.18 3.22 -4.48
N LYS A 116 -0.37 4.23 -5.17
CA LYS A 116 -1.43 5.07 -4.61
C LYS A 116 -2.71 4.25 -4.49
N HIS A 117 -3.20 4.08 -3.26
CA HIS A 117 -4.41 3.33 -2.94
C HIS A 117 -5.29 4.14 -1.97
N ARG A 118 -6.61 3.92 -1.99
CA ARG A 118 -7.57 4.46 -1.02
C ARG A 118 -8.61 3.40 -0.66
N VAL A 119 -9.36 3.63 0.41
CA VAL A 119 -10.58 2.88 0.71
C VAL A 119 -11.78 3.79 0.49
N VAL A 120 -12.78 3.30 -0.23
CA VAL A 120 -14.12 3.88 -0.30
C VAL A 120 -14.99 3.08 0.67
N ALA A 121 -15.58 3.72 1.67
CA ALA A 121 -16.55 3.05 2.55
C ALA A 121 -17.84 2.76 1.76
N ASN A 122 -18.42 1.59 2.02
CA ASN A 122 -19.67 1.17 1.42
C ASN A 122 -20.85 1.61 2.31
N SER A 123 -21.94 2.09 1.72
CA SER A 123 -23.11 2.62 2.44
C SER A 123 -24.02 1.55 3.05
N LEU A 124 -23.85 0.27 2.69
CA LEU A 124 -24.72 -0.84 3.08
C LEU A 124 -23.98 -1.94 3.87
N LYS A 125 -22.65 -2.00 3.81
CA LYS A 125 -21.83 -3.06 4.41
C LYS A 125 -20.59 -2.49 5.10
N SER A 126 -20.39 -2.85 6.36
CA SER A 126 -19.14 -2.60 7.08
C SER A 126 -17.96 -3.30 6.37
N ARG A 127 -16.79 -2.68 6.40
CA ARG A 127 -15.55 -3.23 5.84
C ARG A 127 -14.42 -3.16 6.86
N VAL A 128 -13.89 -4.32 7.23
CA VAL A 128 -12.72 -4.47 8.11
C VAL A 128 -11.47 -4.75 7.27
N SER A 129 -10.28 -4.47 7.81
CA SER A 129 -9.00 -4.85 7.22
C SER A 129 -7.88 -4.86 8.25
N MET A 130 -6.97 -5.81 8.11
CA MET A 130 -5.67 -5.82 8.74
C MET A 130 -4.62 -5.48 7.69
N ILE A 131 -3.62 -4.70 8.07
CA ILE A 131 -2.54 -4.29 7.17
C ILE A 131 -1.23 -4.36 7.94
N TYR A 132 -0.37 -5.30 7.56
CA TYR A 132 1.02 -5.34 8.01
C TYR A 132 1.85 -4.33 7.22
N PHE A 133 2.73 -3.60 7.91
CA PHE A 133 3.64 -2.63 7.30
C PHE A 133 5.09 -3.04 7.59
N GLY A 134 5.73 -3.70 6.63
CA GLY A 134 7.16 -4.04 6.71
C GLY A 134 8.02 -2.80 6.57
N GLY A 135 8.63 -2.36 7.67
CA GLY A 135 9.60 -1.26 7.71
C GLY A 135 10.89 -1.68 8.42
N PRO A 136 12.07 -1.21 7.98
CA PRO A 136 13.34 -1.59 8.58
C PRO A 136 13.61 -0.85 9.92
N ALA A 137 14.80 -1.05 10.49
CA ALA A 137 15.27 -0.28 11.65
C ALA A 137 15.39 1.22 11.33
N MET A 138 15.19 2.10 12.32
CA MET A 138 15.20 3.56 12.10
C MET A 138 16.55 4.08 11.56
N THR A 139 17.66 3.42 11.93
CA THR A 139 19.02 3.74 11.46
C THR A 139 19.36 3.17 10.08
N GLN A 140 18.49 2.36 9.48
CA GLN A 140 18.76 1.75 8.18
C GLN A 140 18.83 2.84 7.10
N ARG A 141 19.98 2.96 6.42
CA ARG A 141 20.10 3.75 5.19
C ARG A 141 19.27 3.09 4.07
N ILE A 142 18.48 3.92 3.39
CA ILE A 142 17.66 3.60 2.23
C ILE A 142 18.31 4.28 1.03
N ALA A 143 18.73 3.46 0.07
CA ALA A 143 19.32 3.81 -1.21
C ALA A 143 19.13 2.59 -2.15
N PRO A 144 19.30 2.71 -3.48
CA PRO A 144 19.25 1.56 -4.37
C PRO A 144 20.21 0.44 -3.96
N LEU A 145 19.75 -0.80 -4.08
CA LEU A 145 20.58 -1.98 -3.85
C LEU A 145 21.68 -2.04 -4.93
N PRO A 146 22.98 -2.14 -4.58
CA PRO A 146 24.07 -2.14 -5.56
C PRO A 146 23.98 -3.25 -6.62
N GLN A 147 23.31 -4.35 -6.29
CA GLN A 147 23.08 -5.49 -7.20
C GLN A 147 21.99 -5.22 -8.26
N LEU A 148 21.24 -4.11 -8.12
CA LEU A 148 20.16 -3.73 -9.04
C LEU A 148 20.51 -2.49 -9.89
N LEU A 149 21.66 -1.84 -9.65
CA LEU A 149 22.15 -0.74 -10.47
C LEU A 149 22.94 -1.28 -11.68
N GLY A 150 22.62 -0.78 -12.87
CA GLY A 150 23.41 -1.00 -14.08
C GLY A 150 24.79 -0.33 -14.02
N ALA A 151 25.69 -0.72 -14.93
CA ALA A 151 27.03 -0.16 -15.02
C ALA A 151 26.99 1.35 -15.30
N GLY A 152 27.40 2.17 -14.32
CA GLY A 152 27.35 3.63 -14.38
C GLY A 152 26.01 4.26 -13.99
N GLU A 153 24.98 3.47 -13.70
CA GLU A 153 23.66 3.95 -13.30
C GLU A 153 23.72 4.76 -12.00
N GLN A 154 23.02 5.90 -11.98
CA GLN A 154 22.95 6.78 -10.81
C GLN A 154 21.65 6.56 -10.03
N SER A 155 21.71 6.74 -8.71
CA SER A 155 20.52 6.75 -7.87
C SER A 155 19.61 7.92 -8.25
N LEU A 156 18.33 7.65 -8.53
CA LEU A 156 17.28 8.66 -8.69
C LEU A 156 16.94 9.37 -7.36
N TYR A 157 17.53 8.89 -6.25
CA TYR A 157 17.20 9.27 -4.88
C TYR A 157 18.43 9.76 -4.10
N LYS A 158 18.23 10.82 -3.32
CA LYS A 158 19.13 11.21 -2.23
C LYS A 158 19.19 10.05 -1.23
N ASP A 159 20.33 9.88 -0.59
CA ASP A 159 20.49 8.93 0.51
C ASP A 159 19.78 9.45 1.76
N PHE A 160 19.02 8.60 2.45
CA PHE A 160 18.34 8.94 3.71
C PHE A 160 18.20 7.71 4.62
N THR A 161 17.96 7.91 5.91
CA THR A 161 17.60 6.82 6.84
C THR A 161 16.08 6.64 6.94
N TRP A 162 15.63 5.44 7.28
CA TRP A 162 14.21 5.18 7.53
C TRP A 162 13.62 6.07 8.65
N GLY A 163 14.42 6.44 9.65
CA GLY A 163 14.02 7.39 10.70
C GLY A 163 13.73 8.78 10.16
N GLU A 164 14.57 9.30 9.26
CA GLU A 164 14.35 10.58 8.58
C GLU A 164 13.14 10.54 7.66
N TYR A 165 13.00 9.48 6.86
CA TYR A 165 11.84 9.28 6.00
C TYR A 165 10.53 9.21 6.81
N LYS A 166 10.53 8.43 7.90
CA LYS A 166 9.38 8.31 8.80
C LYS A 166 9.05 9.66 9.44
N LYS A 167 10.04 10.40 9.92
CA LYS A 167 9.85 11.76 10.48
C LYS A 167 9.23 12.72 9.45
N ALA A 168 9.75 12.73 8.22
CA ALA A 168 9.20 13.53 7.13
C ALA A 168 7.76 13.09 6.76
N ALA A 169 7.46 11.80 6.81
CA ALA A 169 6.13 11.26 6.52
C ALA A 169 5.06 11.70 7.54
N TYR A 170 5.37 11.75 8.84
CA TYR A 170 4.45 12.28 9.86
C TYR A 170 4.25 13.80 9.76
N ASN A 171 5.20 14.52 9.15
CA ASN A 171 5.09 15.96 8.87
C ASN A 171 4.41 16.28 7.52
N SER A 172 3.82 15.28 6.85
CA SER A 172 3.17 15.41 5.54
C SER A 172 1.67 15.09 5.61
N ARG A 173 0.88 15.63 4.67
CA ARG A 173 -0.53 15.28 4.51
C ARG A 173 -0.66 13.87 3.93
N LEU A 174 -1.84 13.25 4.06
CA LEU A 174 -2.05 11.86 3.65
C LEU A 174 -1.81 11.61 2.14
N GLY A 175 -2.17 12.57 1.29
CA GLY A 175 -2.04 12.47 -0.17
C GLY A 175 -0.71 12.96 -0.77
N ASP A 176 0.21 13.49 0.03
CA ASP A 176 1.45 14.11 -0.46
C ASP A 176 2.39 13.09 -1.12
N ASN A 177 3.10 13.53 -2.17
CA ASN A 177 4.21 12.74 -2.72
C ASN A 177 5.44 12.85 -1.81
N ARG A 178 5.43 12.08 -0.72
CA ARG A 178 6.49 12.06 0.31
C ARG A 178 7.89 11.81 -0.24
N LEU A 179 7.99 11.10 -1.37
CA LEU A 179 9.26 10.75 -1.98
C LEU A 179 9.87 11.90 -2.80
N ALA A 180 9.07 12.92 -3.18
CA ALA A 180 9.52 14.07 -3.99
C ALA A 180 10.73 14.80 -3.38
N GLN A 181 10.71 15.06 -2.07
CA GLN A 181 11.82 15.73 -1.36
C GLN A 181 13.14 14.92 -1.39
N PHE A 182 13.03 13.60 -1.55
CA PHE A 182 14.14 12.65 -1.56
C PHE A 182 14.61 12.26 -2.97
N HIS A 183 13.99 12.76 -4.05
CA HIS A 183 14.57 12.63 -5.40
C HIS A 183 15.86 13.47 -5.53
N ARG A 184 16.80 13.05 -6.38
CA ARG A 184 17.95 13.90 -6.76
C ARG A 184 17.53 14.95 -7.80
#